data_AF-S3DPA1-F1
#
_entry.id   AF-S3DPA1-F1
#
_cell.length_a   1.000
_cell.length_b   1.000
_cell.length_c   1.000
_cell.angle_alpha   90.00
_cell.angle_beta   90.00
_cell.angle_gamma   90.00
#
_symmetry.space_group_name_H-M   'P 1'
#
loop_
_entity.id
_entity.type
_entity.pdbx_description
1 polymer ?
#
loop_
_entity_poly.entity_id
_entity_poly.type
_entity_poly.pdbx_seq_one_letter_code
_entity_poly.pdbx_strand_id
1 'polypeptide(L)'
;MEQGRVYQTSTTTIPNNDLRRQRSAVKSRNNGSSSATVSPDTSLSADDQINFSHNEQLPPLVNSSLMFFSTRPISQSLNILSKSRHLFPRAMEILLRNWSGGGESLRYANILLQEPACCQNLLGPNWKCWYGDDGTLFDLAYQNVTKAEQAILFKALLRADMKYRPQLCANRPAWADDWRHAVEQSSWSNAKGGIVGLLVGKTLWVSMITVLMEHHLDMCIKSPQIQVPDHRQQYKDILRDCLDMGLDIASEYYDYEKKML
;
A
#
# COMPACT_ATOMS: atom_id res chain seq x y z
N MET A 1 60.49 -8.47 19.60
CA MET A 1 59.97 -9.81 19.91
C MET A 1 58.72 -10.00 19.08
N GLU A 2 58.86 -10.84 18.06
CA GLU A 2 57.84 -11.27 17.11
C GLU A 2 56.80 -12.17 17.79
N GLN A 3 55.58 -12.15 17.25
CA GLN A 3 54.71 -13.29 16.91
C GLN A 3 53.36 -12.69 16.47
N GLY A 4 52.84 -12.81 15.24
CA GLY A 4 53.04 -13.83 14.23
C GLY A 4 51.83 -14.78 14.24
N ARG A 5 50.73 -14.41 13.56
CA ARG A 5 49.72 -15.38 13.09
C ARG A 5 49.21 -14.99 11.70
N VAL A 6 49.57 -15.86 10.77
CA VAL A 6 49.12 -15.97 9.37
C VAL A 6 48.22 -17.21 9.27
N TYR A 7 47.50 -17.29 8.14
CA TYR A 7 46.76 -18.43 7.56
C TYR A 7 45.26 -18.46 7.90
N GLN A 8 44.32 -18.64 6.97
CA GLN A 8 44.41 -19.20 5.61
C GLN A 8 43.16 -18.81 4.79
N THR A 9 43.37 -18.49 3.52
CA THR A 9 42.34 -18.33 2.48
C THR A 9 41.98 -19.69 1.89
N SER A 10 40.68 -20.00 1.79
CA SER A 10 40.19 -21.15 1.03
C SER A 10 39.36 -20.67 -0.17
N THR A 11 40.02 -20.63 -1.32
CA THR A 11 39.42 -20.63 -2.66
C THR A 11 38.93 -22.04 -3.00
N THR A 12 37.65 -22.18 -3.39
CA THR A 12 37.15 -23.37 -4.08
C THR A 12 36.48 -22.97 -5.38
N THR A 13 36.96 -23.57 -6.46
CA THR A 13 36.58 -23.38 -7.86
C THR A 13 35.54 -24.45 -8.25
N ILE A 14 34.48 -23.97 -8.92
CA ILE A 14 33.52 -24.54 -9.91
C ILE A 14 33.57 -26.07 -10.25
N PRO A 15 32.45 -26.69 -10.67
CA PRO A 15 32.20 -26.78 -12.12
C PRO A 15 30.76 -26.58 -12.60
N ASN A 16 30.69 -26.07 -13.83
CA ASN A 16 29.55 -25.98 -14.74
C ASN A 16 28.84 -27.32 -14.95
N ASN A 17 27.53 -27.26 -15.18
CA ASN A 17 26.83 -28.27 -15.99
C ASN A 17 25.85 -27.58 -16.95
N ASP A 18 26.33 -27.40 -18.18
CA ASP A 18 25.54 -27.31 -19.40
C ASP A 18 24.84 -28.65 -19.66
N LEU A 19 23.52 -28.67 -19.89
CA LEU A 19 22.85 -29.72 -20.65
C LEU A 19 21.56 -29.21 -21.30
N ARG A 20 21.73 -28.67 -22.52
CA ARG A 20 21.15 -29.18 -23.78
C ARG A 20 19.62 -29.32 -23.91
N ARG A 21 19.08 -28.41 -24.74
CA ARG A 21 18.05 -28.59 -25.80
C ARG A 21 17.29 -29.94 -25.86
N GLN A 22 15.96 -29.87 -25.86
CA GLN A 22 15.15 -30.59 -26.86
C GLN A 22 14.03 -29.68 -27.41
N ARG A 23 14.11 -29.43 -28.72
CA ARG A 23 13.00 -28.97 -29.57
C ARG A 23 12.41 -30.22 -30.21
N SER A 24 11.09 -30.35 -30.20
CA SER A 24 10.36 -31.25 -31.11
C SER A 24 9.25 -30.46 -31.78
N ALA A 25 9.40 -30.31 -33.10
CA ALA A 25 8.36 -29.87 -34.01
C ALA A 25 7.73 -31.12 -34.64
N VAL A 26 6.40 -31.19 -34.71
CA VAL A 26 5.69 -32.02 -35.70
C VAL A 26 4.51 -31.23 -36.29
N LYS A 27 4.39 -31.44 -37.60
CA LYS A 27 3.62 -30.78 -38.65
C LYS A 27 2.12 -31.15 -38.66
N SER A 28 1.33 -30.18 -39.13
CA SER A 28 0.36 -30.27 -40.24
C SER A 28 -0.93 -31.09 -40.10
N ARG A 29 -2.11 -30.44 -40.27
CA ARG A 29 -2.92 -30.51 -41.50
C ARG A 29 -4.25 -29.71 -41.42
N ASN A 30 -4.36 -28.73 -42.32
CA ASN A 30 -5.38 -28.51 -43.36
C ASN A 30 -6.91 -28.67 -43.16
N ASN A 31 -7.59 -27.77 -43.90
CA ASN A 31 -8.95 -27.77 -44.49
C ASN A 31 -10.08 -27.27 -43.56
N GLY A 32 -11.02 -26.41 -43.99
CA GLY A 32 -11.28 -25.79 -45.28
C GLY A 32 -12.70 -25.17 -45.27
N SER A 33 -12.79 -23.95 -45.79
CA SER A 33 -13.85 -23.29 -46.58
C SER A 33 -15.38 -23.40 -46.31
N SER A 34 -16.02 -22.24 -46.52
CA SER A 34 -17.40 -21.96 -47.02
C SER A 34 -18.48 -21.68 -45.97
N SER A 35 -19.51 -20.84 -46.15
CA SER A 35 -19.86 -19.72 -47.07
C SER A 35 -21.22 -19.13 -46.60
N ALA A 36 -21.50 -17.85 -46.94
CA ALA A 36 -22.81 -17.16 -47.01
C ALA A 36 -23.59 -16.96 -45.68
N THR A 37 -24.31 -15.87 -45.39
CA THR A 37 -25.22 -15.05 -46.22
C THR A 37 -25.52 -13.72 -45.52
N VAL A 38 -25.76 -12.64 -46.27
CA VAL A 38 -26.21 -11.31 -45.81
C VAL A 38 -27.72 -11.18 -45.99
N SER A 39 -28.44 -10.66 -44.99
CA SER A 39 -29.47 -9.60 -45.13
C SER A 39 -30.18 -9.29 -43.80
N PRO A 40 -30.78 -8.10 -43.66
CA PRO A 40 -30.77 -7.31 -42.43
C PRO A 40 -32.11 -7.34 -41.70
N ASP A 41 -32.09 -7.07 -40.40
CA ASP A 41 -33.25 -6.46 -39.75
C ASP A 41 -32.86 -5.59 -38.56
N THR A 42 -33.54 -4.45 -38.53
CA THR A 42 -33.32 -3.31 -37.65
C THR A 42 -34.29 -3.43 -36.49
N SER A 43 -33.80 -3.58 -35.25
CA SER A 43 -34.49 -3.02 -34.08
C SER A 43 -33.70 -3.19 -32.78
N LEU A 44 -33.54 -2.06 -32.08
CA LEU A 44 -33.59 -1.92 -30.62
C LEU A 44 -32.49 -2.60 -29.79
N SER A 45 -31.53 -1.80 -29.32
CA SER A 45 -31.45 -1.34 -27.92
C SER A 45 -30.15 -0.59 -27.71
N ALA A 46 -30.27 0.66 -27.27
CA ALA A 46 -29.16 1.45 -26.76
C ALA A 46 -28.82 0.94 -25.36
N ASP A 47 -28.17 -0.21 -25.29
CA ASP A 47 -27.39 -0.65 -24.15
C ASP A 47 -25.96 -0.83 -24.66
N ASP A 48 -25.10 0.14 -24.34
CA ASP A 48 -23.63 0.06 -24.48
C ASP A 48 -23.09 -1.03 -23.54
N GLN A 49 -23.49 -2.28 -23.78
CA GLN A 49 -22.72 -3.43 -23.37
C GLN A 49 -21.49 -3.45 -24.27
N ILE A 50 -20.37 -2.98 -23.72
CA ILE A 50 -19.04 -3.23 -24.27
C ILE A 50 -18.86 -4.75 -24.28
N ASN A 51 -19.28 -5.36 -25.39
CA ASN A 51 -19.01 -6.72 -25.76
C ASN A 51 -17.48 -6.81 -25.94
N PHE A 52 -16.77 -7.22 -24.90
CA PHE A 52 -15.39 -7.67 -25.01
C PHE A 52 -15.39 -9.01 -25.76
N SER A 53 -15.58 -8.92 -27.07
CA SER A 53 -15.36 -9.98 -28.03
C SER A 53 -13.98 -10.58 -27.80
N HIS A 54 -13.93 -11.88 -27.50
CA HIS A 54 -12.70 -12.66 -27.49
C HIS A 54 -11.88 -12.44 -28.78
N ASN A 55 -10.60 -12.08 -28.61
CA ASN A 55 -9.45 -12.15 -29.56
C ASN A 55 -8.74 -10.86 -29.99
N GLU A 56 -8.95 -9.73 -29.32
CA GLU A 56 -7.87 -8.74 -29.19
C GLU A 56 -7.29 -8.88 -27.79
N GLN A 57 -6.14 -9.58 -27.67
CA GLN A 57 -5.38 -9.60 -26.43
C GLN A 57 -4.89 -8.17 -26.16
N LEU A 58 -5.73 -7.40 -25.45
CA LEU A 58 -5.32 -6.16 -24.83
C LEU A 58 -4.00 -6.44 -24.10
N PRO A 59 -2.95 -5.65 -24.36
CA PRO A 59 -1.67 -5.90 -23.74
C PRO A 59 -1.86 -5.96 -22.21
N PRO A 60 -1.10 -6.81 -21.51
CA PRO A 60 -1.17 -6.87 -20.05
C PRO A 60 -1.05 -5.45 -19.46
N LEU A 61 -1.74 -5.17 -18.37
CA LEU A 61 -1.75 -3.81 -17.80
C LEU A 61 -0.34 -3.35 -17.40
N VAL A 62 0.42 -4.27 -16.81
CA VAL A 62 1.77 -4.03 -16.29
C VAL A 62 2.75 -5.08 -16.81
N ASN A 63 4.02 -4.72 -16.89
CA ASN A 63 5.11 -5.65 -17.21
C ASN A 63 5.56 -6.47 -15.98
N SER A 64 6.59 -7.30 -16.14
CA SER A 64 7.17 -8.11 -15.05
C SER A 64 7.75 -7.28 -13.90
N SER A 65 8.08 -6.02 -14.14
CA SER A 65 8.54 -5.05 -13.13
C SER A 65 7.39 -4.23 -12.53
N LEU A 66 6.14 -4.60 -12.80
CA LEU A 66 4.93 -3.89 -12.38
C LEU A 66 4.79 -2.45 -12.91
N MET A 67 5.51 -2.12 -13.98
CA MET A 67 5.38 -0.81 -14.63
C MET A 67 4.28 -0.86 -15.69
N PHE A 68 3.51 0.22 -15.83
CA PHE A 68 2.57 0.38 -16.93
C PHE A 68 3.31 0.40 -18.27
N PHE A 69 2.69 -0.16 -19.30
CA PHE A 69 3.20 -0.01 -20.66
C PHE A 69 2.94 1.41 -21.18
N SER A 70 3.94 1.99 -21.85
CA SER A 70 3.86 3.33 -22.45
C SER A 70 2.84 3.44 -23.60
N THR A 71 2.26 2.31 -24.02
CA THR A 71 1.23 2.25 -25.08
C THR A 71 -0.11 2.84 -24.65
N ARG A 72 -0.31 3.12 -23.35
CA ARG A 72 -1.53 3.72 -22.80
C ARG A 72 -1.21 4.93 -21.92
N PRO A 73 -2.06 5.97 -21.92
CA PRO A 73 -1.96 7.04 -20.93
C PRO A 73 -2.00 6.50 -19.49
N ILE A 74 -1.29 7.16 -18.59
CA ILE A 74 -1.23 6.78 -17.17
C ILE A 74 -2.62 6.79 -16.55
N SER A 75 -3.43 7.83 -16.79
CA SER A 75 -4.80 7.96 -16.29
C SER A 75 -5.70 6.78 -16.68
N GLN A 76 -5.62 6.32 -17.92
CA GLN A 76 -6.35 5.14 -18.39
C GLN A 76 -5.86 3.87 -17.68
N SER A 77 -4.55 3.73 -17.50
CA SER A 77 -3.94 2.58 -16.81
C SER A 77 -4.34 2.52 -15.34
N LEU A 78 -4.38 3.67 -14.66
CA LEU A 78 -4.85 3.81 -13.28
C LEU A 78 -6.34 3.44 -13.15
N ASN A 79 -7.19 3.88 -14.08
CA ASN A 79 -8.60 3.52 -14.11
C ASN A 79 -8.83 2.01 -14.31
N ILE A 80 -8.02 1.37 -15.16
CA ILE A 80 -8.07 -0.09 -15.35
C ILE A 80 -7.60 -0.79 -14.07
N LEU A 81 -6.51 -0.32 -13.46
CA LEU A 81 -5.98 -0.87 -12.21
C LEU A 81 -7.04 -0.88 -11.11
N SER A 82 -7.75 0.24 -10.92
CA SER A 82 -8.78 0.37 -9.87
C SER A 82 -9.98 -0.55 -10.04
N LYS A 83 -10.16 -1.13 -11.23
CA LYS A 83 -11.27 -2.05 -11.55
C LYS A 83 -10.81 -3.51 -11.66
N SER A 84 -9.50 -3.75 -11.69
CA SER A 84 -8.92 -5.06 -11.95
C SER A 84 -8.75 -5.88 -10.68
N ARG A 85 -9.81 -6.55 -10.24
CA ARG A 85 -9.82 -7.33 -8.97
C ARG A 85 -8.69 -8.35 -8.83
N HIS A 86 -8.29 -8.98 -9.94
CA HIS A 86 -7.17 -9.94 -9.94
C HIS A 86 -5.80 -9.30 -9.64
N LEU A 87 -5.67 -7.97 -9.79
CA LEU A 87 -4.46 -7.22 -9.45
C LEU A 87 -4.51 -6.60 -8.06
N PHE A 88 -5.66 -6.59 -7.38
CA PHE A 88 -5.84 -5.92 -6.08
C PHE A 88 -4.76 -6.25 -5.05
N PRO A 89 -4.33 -7.52 -4.85
CA PRO A 89 -3.27 -7.84 -3.89
C PRO A 89 -1.94 -7.10 -4.14
N ARG A 90 -1.70 -6.62 -5.37
CA ARG A 90 -0.50 -5.87 -5.76
C ARG A 90 -0.81 -4.46 -6.27
N ALA A 91 -2.06 -4.02 -6.21
CA ALA A 91 -2.48 -2.79 -6.86
C ALA A 91 -1.81 -1.56 -6.25
N MET A 92 -1.61 -1.55 -4.92
CA MET A 92 -0.85 -0.48 -4.26
C MET A 92 0.62 -0.48 -4.67
N GLU A 93 1.26 -1.64 -4.79
CA GLU A 93 2.65 -1.73 -5.26
C GLU A 93 2.78 -1.18 -6.69
N ILE A 94 1.88 -1.61 -7.58
CA ILE A 94 1.80 -1.13 -8.96
C ILE A 94 1.62 0.39 -8.98
N LEU A 95 0.68 0.93 -8.20
CA LEU A 95 0.40 2.36 -8.14
C LEU A 95 1.64 3.16 -7.72
N LEU A 96 2.34 2.72 -6.66
CA LEU A 96 3.50 3.43 -6.13
C LEU A 96 4.68 3.42 -7.11
N ARG A 97 4.89 2.31 -7.81
CA ARG A 97 5.95 2.22 -8.84
C ARG A 97 5.68 3.12 -10.04
N ASN A 98 4.42 3.40 -10.33
CA ASN A 98 3.99 4.26 -11.44
C ASN A 98 3.45 5.60 -10.93
N TRP A 99 3.92 6.08 -9.77
CA TRP A 99 3.40 7.30 -9.17
C TRP A 99 3.67 8.51 -10.05
N SER A 100 2.61 9.24 -10.37
CA SER A 100 2.68 10.55 -11.00
C SER A 100 2.12 11.57 -10.02
N GLY A 101 2.96 12.53 -9.63
CA GLY A 101 2.53 13.63 -8.77
C GLY A 101 1.43 14.48 -9.42
N GLY A 102 0.80 15.34 -8.62
CA GLY A 102 -0.32 16.16 -9.08
C GLY A 102 -1.69 15.60 -8.68
N GLY A 103 -1.73 14.74 -7.66
CA GLY A 103 -2.96 14.29 -7.02
C GLY A 103 -3.71 13.13 -7.69
N GLU A 104 -3.45 12.82 -8.98
CA GLU A 104 -4.17 11.74 -9.66
C GLU A 104 -3.86 10.36 -9.03
N SER A 105 -2.57 10.04 -8.81
CA SER A 105 -2.18 8.79 -8.15
C SER A 105 -2.72 8.73 -6.72
N LEU A 106 -2.76 9.86 -6.00
CA LEU A 106 -3.32 9.94 -4.65
C LEU A 106 -4.84 9.65 -4.63
N ARG A 107 -5.58 10.17 -5.62
CA ARG A 107 -7.01 9.84 -5.80
C ARG A 107 -7.21 8.34 -5.97
N TYR A 108 -6.40 7.70 -6.80
CA TYR A 108 -6.49 6.24 -7.01
C TYR A 108 -6.00 5.44 -5.81
N ALA A 109 -5.00 5.91 -5.05
CA ALA A 109 -4.60 5.30 -3.79
C ALA A 109 -5.79 5.24 -2.83
N ASN A 110 -6.52 6.34 -2.68
CA ASN A 110 -7.69 6.39 -1.80
C ASN A 110 -8.79 5.43 -2.24
N ILE A 111 -9.02 5.26 -3.54
CA ILE A 111 -9.99 4.28 -4.08
C ILE A 111 -9.53 2.85 -3.74
N LEU A 112 -8.28 2.51 -4.04
CA LEU A 112 -7.73 1.17 -3.78
C LEU A 112 -7.74 0.83 -2.29
N LEU A 113 -7.42 1.80 -1.42
CA LEU A 113 -7.44 1.61 0.03
C LEU A 113 -8.85 1.44 0.62
N GLN A 114 -9.93 1.61 -0.16
CA GLN A 114 -11.27 1.17 0.27
C GLN A 114 -11.51 -0.32 0.04
N GLU A 115 -10.70 -0.98 -0.78
CA GLU A 115 -10.85 -2.40 -1.10
C GLU A 115 -10.01 -3.26 -0.13
N PRO A 116 -10.63 -4.14 0.69
CA PRO A 116 -9.90 -4.97 1.65
C PRO A 116 -8.81 -5.83 0.99
N ALA A 117 -9.07 -6.30 -0.24
CA ALA A 117 -8.12 -7.09 -1.01
C ALA A 117 -6.83 -6.33 -1.38
N CYS A 118 -6.88 -4.99 -1.47
CA CYS A 118 -5.69 -4.16 -1.69
C CYS A 118 -4.91 -3.91 -0.39
N CYS A 119 -5.49 -4.22 0.77
CA CYS A 119 -4.93 -3.90 2.08
C CYS A 119 -4.30 -5.11 2.78
N GLN A 120 -4.24 -6.28 2.14
CA GLN A 120 -3.79 -7.52 2.80
C GLN A 120 -2.31 -7.52 3.20
N ASN A 121 -1.47 -6.70 2.56
CA ASN A 121 -0.01 -6.72 2.74
C ASN A 121 0.58 -5.30 3.00
N LEU A 122 -0.17 -4.42 3.66
CA LEU A 122 0.27 -3.02 3.85
C LEU A 122 1.57 -2.91 4.67
N LEU A 123 1.66 -3.67 5.76
CA LEU A 123 2.80 -3.71 6.69
C LEU A 123 3.77 -4.87 6.40
N GLY A 124 3.60 -5.57 5.28
CA GLY A 124 4.48 -6.67 4.92
C GLY A 124 5.53 -6.27 3.88
N PRO A 125 6.48 -7.18 3.61
CA PRO A 125 7.39 -7.03 2.49
C PRO A 125 6.59 -7.11 1.18
N ASN A 126 6.80 -6.13 0.31
CA ASN A 126 6.12 -6.04 -0.99
C ASN A 126 7.08 -6.28 -2.16
N TRP A 127 8.39 -6.11 -1.94
CA TRP A 127 9.39 -6.37 -2.97
C TRP A 127 10.76 -6.67 -2.35
N LYS A 128 11.61 -7.35 -3.13
CA LYS A 128 12.99 -7.66 -2.73
C LYS A 128 13.94 -6.57 -3.24
N CYS A 129 14.67 -5.93 -2.35
CA CYS A 129 15.78 -5.08 -2.74
C CYS A 129 16.93 -5.92 -3.27
N TRP A 130 17.57 -5.50 -4.35
CA TRP A 130 18.73 -6.21 -4.91
C TRP A 130 19.97 -6.17 -3.99
N TYR A 131 19.99 -5.28 -2.99
CA TYR A 131 21.13 -5.04 -2.11
C TYR A 131 20.82 -5.18 -0.61
N GLY A 132 19.69 -5.76 -0.19
CA GLY A 132 19.37 -5.84 1.24
C GLY A 132 17.98 -6.40 1.58
N ASP A 133 17.42 -5.88 2.68
CA ASP A 133 16.15 -6.31 3.26
C ASP A 133 14.95 -6.11 2.34
N ASP A 134 13.91 -6.93 2.54
CA ASP A 134 12.66 -6.80 1.82
C ASP A 134 11.98 -5.45 2.15
N GLY A 135 11.58 -4.69 1.13
CA GLY A 135 11.00 -3.36 1.28
C GLY A 135 9.48 -3.40 1.42
N THR A 136 8.92 -2.48 2.21
CA THR A 136 7.48 -2.30 2.44
C THR A 136 6.85 -1.33 1.44
N LEU A 137 5.51 -1.19 1.45
CA LEU A 137 4.84 -0.11 0.71
C LEU A 137 5.27 1.28 1.20
N PHE A 138 5.63 1.41 2.48
CA PHE A 138 6.11 2.67 3.04
C PHE A 138 7.47 3.06 2.47
N ASP A 139 8.35 2.08 2.24
CA ASP A 139 9.64 2.31 1.57
C ASP A 139 9.45 2.69 0.10
N LEU A 140 8.52 2.03 -0.61
CA LEU A 140 8.17 2.41 -1.99
C LEU A 140 7.58 3.81 -2.08
N ALA A 141 6.71 4.17 -1.15
CA ALA A 141 6.13 5.50 -1.09
C ALA A 141 7.20 6.55 -0.76
N TYR A 142 8.13 6.27 0.15
CA TYR A 142 9.26 7.15 0.44
C TYR A 142 10.13 7.42 -0.81
N GLN A 143 10.31 6.40 -1.65
CA GLN A 143 11.13 6.48 -2.87
C GLN A 143 10.43 7.18 -4.04
N ASN A 144 9.13 6.92 -4.25
CA ASN A 144 8.44 7.29 -5.49
C ASN A 144 7.46 8.47 -5.33
N VAL A 145 7.02 8.78 -4.11
CA VAL A 145 5.97 9.79 -3.87
C VAL A 145 6.61 11.12 -3.50
N THR A 146 6.03 12.22 -3.97
CA THR A 146 6.50 13.57 -3.65
C THR A 146 6.39 13.85 -2.14
N LYS A 147 7.33 14.60 -1.56
CA LYS A 147 7.32 14.90 -0.10
C LYS A 147 5.99 15.50 0.38
N ALA A 148 5.33 16.32 -0.46
CA ALA A 148 4.04 16.92 -0.15
C ALA A 148 2.91 15.88 -0.04
N GLU A 149 2.94 14.83 -0.87
CA GLU A 149 1.92 13.78 -0.91
C GLU A 149 2.23 12.62 0.06
N GLN A 150 3.50 12.42 0.45
CA GLN A 150 3.93 11.31 1.33
C GLN A 150 3.18 11.28 2.66
N ALA A 151 3.06 12.41 3.35
CA ALA A 151 2.35 12.47 4.63
C ALA A 151 0.87 12.09 4.48
N ILE A 152 0.21 12.51 3.40
CA ILE A 152 -1.19 12.19 3.14
C ILE A 152 -1.34 10.68 2.89
N LEU A 153 -0.48 10.12 2.05
CA LEU A 153 -0.50 8.70 1.72
C LEU A 153 -0.16 7.81 2.92
N PHE A 154 0.85 8.15 3.72
CA PHE A 154 1.18 7.38 4.92
C PHE A 154 0.03 7.32 5.91
N LYS A 155 -0.62 8.47 6.17
CA LYS A 155 -1.83 8.49 6.99
C LYS A 155 -2.94 7.61 6.42
N ALA A 156 -3.16 7.64 5.10
CA ALA A 156 -4.15 6.78 4.45
C ALA A 156 -3.83 5.28 4.59
N LEU A 157 -2.57 4.88 4.41
CA LEU A 157 -2.09 3.51 4.60
C LEU A 157 -2.29 3.03 6.05
N LEU A 158 -1.89 3.85 7.02
CA LEU A 158 -2.03 3.55 8.46
C LEU A 158 -3.50 3.42 8.87
N ARG A 159 -4.37 4.32 8.39
CA ARG A 159 -5.83 4.22 8.63
C ARG A 159 -6.44 2.97 7.98
N ALA A 160 -6.00 2.60 6.77
CA ALA A 160 -6.45 1.38 6.11
C ALA A 160 -6.02 0.13 6.88
N ASP A 161 -4.79 0.13 7.40
CA ASP A 161 -4.27 -0.92 8.28
C ASP A 161 -5.10 -1.06 9.57
N MET A 162 -5.44 0.06 10.23
CA MET A 162 -6.32 0.05 11.41
C MET A 162 -7.73 -0.46 11.10
N LYS A 163 -8.28 -0.11 9.93
CA LYS A 163 -9.64 -0.47 9.49
C LYS A 163 -9.76 -1.94 9.17
N TYR A 164 -8.86 -2.49 8.36
CA TYR A 164 -8.96 -3.86 7.85
C TYR A 164 -8.20 -4.88 8.68
N ARG A 165 -7.25 -4.43 9.50
CA ARG A 165 -6.39 -5.25 10.35
C ARG A 165 -5.85 -6.50 9.63
N PRO A 166 -5.19 -6.36 8.48
CA PRO A 166 -4.58 -7.49 7.79
C PRO A 166 -3.66 -8.27 8.72
N GLN A 167 -3.57 -9.59 8.50
CA GLN A 167 -2.65 -10.44 9.23
C GLN A 167 -1.21 -9.99 8.95
N LEU A 168 -0.46 -9.82 10.03
CA LEU A 168 0.94 -9.45 9.97
C LEU A 168 1.78 -10.59 9.37
N CYS A 169 2.57 -10.29 8.34
CA CYS A 169 3.48 -11.25 7.73
C CYS A 169 4.65 -11.60 8.67
N ALA A 170 5.25 -12.78 8.48
CA ALA A 170 6.41 -13.21 9.28
C ALA A 170 7.61 -12.25 9.14
N ASN A 171 7.83 -11.71 7.94
CA ASN A 171 8.96 -10.83 7.60
C ASN A 171 8.59 -9.34 7.60
N ARG A 172 7.65 -8.93 8.46
CA ARG A 172 7.25 -7.52 8.60
C ARG A 172 8.36 -6.68 9.25
N PRO A 173 8.36 -5.35 9.08
CA PRO A 173 9.33 -4.51 9.77
C PRO A 173 9.04 -4.48 11.28
N ALA A 174 10.08 -4.32 12.10
CA ALA A 174 9.96 -4.35 13.57
C ALA A 174 8.93 -3.35 14.11
N TRP A 175 8.87 -2.16 13.53
CA TRP A 175 7.93 -1.11 13.95
C TRP A 175 6.44 -1.47 13.72
N ALA A 176 6.13 -2.47 12.87
CA ALA A 176 4.75 -2.86 12.60
C ALA A 176 4.07 -3.49 13.83
N ASP A 177 4.83 -4.22 14.65
CA ASP A 177 4.31 -4.81 15.89
C ASP A 177 4.00 -3.73 16.92
N ASP A 178 4.94 -2.81 17.15
CA ASP A 178 4.77 -1.68 18.05
C ASP A 178 3.61 -0.78 17.62
N TRP A 179 3.46 -0.54 16.30
CA TRP A 179 2.32 0.17 15.74
C TRP A 179 0.99 -0.50 16.08
N ARG A 180 0.86 -1.81 15.82
CA ARG A 180 -0.38 -2.54 16.10
C ARG A 180 -0.66 -2.61 17.60
N HIS A 181 0.37 -2.81 18.41
CA HIS A 181 0.24 -2.82 19.85
C HIS A 181 -0.23 -1.46 20.39
N ALA A 182 0.28 -0.35 19.85
CA ALA A 182 -0.13 1.00 20.22
C ALA A 182 -1.58 1.29 19.84
N VAL A 183 -2.01 0.89 18.64
CA VAL A 183 -3.40 1.01 18.17
C VAL A 183 -4.40 0.28 19.07
N GLU A 184 -3.99 -0.81 19.72
CA GLU A 184 -4.83 -1.61 20.61
C GLU A 184 -4.91 -1.08 22.04
N GLN A 185 -4.10 -0.08 22.40
CA GLN A 185 -4.13 0.49 23.74
C GLN A 185 -5.41 1.30 23.97
N SER A 186 -5.99 1.13 25.15
CA SER A 186 -7.14 1.93 25.59
C SER A 186 -6.73 3.29 26.16
N SER A 187 -5.50 3.41 26.66
CA SER A 187 -4.96 4.65 27.22
C SER A 187 -4.01 5.34 26.23
N TRP A 188 -4.21 6.65 26.06
CA TRP A 188 -3.31 7.49 25.28
C TRP A 188 -1.84 7.40 25.74
N SER A 189 -1.58 7.37 27.05
CA SER A 189 -0.21 7.32 27.58
C SER A 189 0.56 6.09 27.11
N ASN A 190 -0.11 4.93 27.08
CA ASN A 190 0.47 3.66 26.67
C ASN A 190 0.64 3.61 25.16
N ALA A 191 -0.38 4.08 24.42
CA ALA A 191 -0.35 4.16 22.97
C ALA A 191 0.83 5.02 22.48
N LYS A 192 0.97 6.22 23.05
CA LYS A 192 2.09 7.13 22.81
C LYS A 192 3.42 6.49 23.16
N GLY A 193 3.52 5.87 24.35
CA GLY A 193 4.73 5.19 24.81
C GLY A 193 5.24 4.12 23.82
N GLY A 194 4.31 3.39 23.17
CA GLY A 194 4.64 2.38 22.18
C GLY A 194 5.25 2.91 20.87
N ILE A 195 4.99 4.18 20.50
CA ILE A 195 5.44 4.73 19.20
C ILE A 195 6.53 5.81 19.30
N VAL A 196 6.74 6.42 20.47
CA VAL A 196 7.74 7.50 20.63
C VAL A 196 9.17 7.00 20.39
N GLY A 197 9.47 5.73 20.68
CA GLY A 197 10.80 5.13 20.50
C GLY A 197 11.08 4.56 19.10
N LEU A 198 10.14 4.67 18.16
CA LEU A 198 10.27 4.01 16.86
C LEU A 198 11.33 4.64 15.96
N LEU A 199 12.25 3.81 15.51
CA LEU A 199 13.29 4.17 14.54
C LEU A 199 12.74 4.11 13.11
N VAL A 200 11.85 5.04 12.78
CA VAL A 200 11.30 5.22 11.43
C VAL A 200 11.60 6.62 10.89
N GLY A 201 11.46 6.82 9.58
CA GLY A 201 11.65 8.14 8.97
C GLY A 201 10.69 9.19 9.54
N LYS A 202 11.15 10.44 9.69
CA LYS A 202 10.39 11.54 10.34
C LYS A 202 8.96 11.68 9.79
N THR A 203 8.78 11.64 8.47
CA THR A 203 7.45 11.78 7.84
C THR A 203 6.50 10.64 8.22
N LEU A 204 7.01 9.41 8.30
CA LEU A 204 6.22 8.26 8.75
C LEU A 204 5.90 8.38 10.23
N TRP A 205 6.88 8.71 11.07
CA TRP A 205 6.68 8.92 12.51
C TRP A 205 5.58 9.95 12.80
N VAL A 206 5.65 11.13 12.14
CA VAL A 206 4.64 12.18 12.26
C VAL A 206 3.26 11.70 11.80
N SER A 207 3.21 10.87 10.75
CA SER A 207 1.95 10.29 10.25
C SER A 207 1.36 9.28 11.23
N MET A 208 2.19 8.45 11.88
CA MET A 208 1.80 7.48 12.89
C MET A 208 1.21 8.16 14.12
N ILE A 209 1.93 9.12 14.71
CA ILE A 209 1.44 9.84 15.89
C ILE A 209 0.14 10.60 15.57
N THR A 210 0.05 11.23 14.39
CA THR A 210 -1.17 11.93 13.95
C THR A 210 -2.38 11.00 13.88
N VAL A 211 -2.25 9.86 13.19
CA VAL A 211 -3.35 8.91 13.05
C VAL A 211 -3.75 8.30 14.39
N LEU A 212 -2.78 8.03 15.25
CA LEU A 212 -3.04 7.51 16.60
C LEU A 212 -3.77 8.53 17.47
N MET A 213 -3.36 9.80 17.44
CA MET A 213 -4.04 10.90 18.15
C MET A 213 -5.50 11.03 17.69
N GLU A 214 -5.74 11.12 16.38
CA GLU A 214 -7.09 11.18 15.81
C GLU A 214 -7.94 10.00 16.27
N HIS A 215 -7.39 8.78 16.27
CA HIS A 215 -8.09 7.59 16.73
C HIS A 215 -8.51 7.67 18.20
N HIS A 216 -7.61 8.09 19.09
CA HIS A 216 -7.92 8.22 20.50
C HIS A 216 -8.88 9.37 20.80
N LEU A 217 -8.76 10.50 20.09
CA LEU A 217 -9.73 11.60 20.18
C LEU A 217 -11.13 11.14 19.77
N ASP A 218 -11.23 10.40 18.66
CA ASP A 218 -12.47 9.80 18.20
C ASP A 218 -13.08 8.84 19.23
N MET A 219 -12.26 8.01 19.88
CA MET A 219 -12.73 7.13 20.97
C MET A 219 -13.27 7.94 22.16
N CYS A 220 -12.60 9.03 22.54
CA CYS A 220 -13.06 9.89 23.63
C CYS A 220 -14.41 10.56 23.30
N ILE A 221 -14.62 10.96 22.04
CA ILE A 221 -15.83 11.65 21.59
C ILE A 221 -17.01 10.69 21.36
N LYS A 222 -16.75 9.55 20.73
CA LYS A 222 -17.78 8.58 20.33
C LYS A 222 -18.17 7.63 21.47
N SER A 223 -17.38 7.56 22.54
CA SER A 223 -17.73 6.73 23.69
C SER A 223 -19.03 7.25 24.32
N PRO A 224 -20.10 6.43 24.40
CA PRO A 224 -21.39 6.83 24.98
C PRO A 224 -21.32 7.10 26.50
N GLN A 225 -20.13 7.04 27.12
CA GLN A 225 -19.88 7.39 28.50
C GLN A 225 -19.10 8.71 28.64
N ILE A 226 -19.64 9.78 28.06
CA ILE A 226 -19.10 11.17 28.07
C ILE A 226 -18.86 11.72 29.51
N GLN A 227 -19.27 11.00 30.56
CA GLN A 227 -19.08 11.40 31.95
C GLN A 227 -17.97 10.66 32.72
N VAL A 228 -17.16 9.81 32.07
CA VAL A 228 -16.01 9.19 32.77
C VAL A 228 -14.86 10.20 32.83
N PRO A 229 -14.41 10.62 34.03
CA PRO A 229 -13.34 11.62 34.19
C PRO A 229 -12.06 11.27 33.42
N ASP A 230 -11.75 9.98 33.32
CA ASP A 230 -10.55 9.47 32.63
C ASP A 230 -10.55 9.79 31.13
N HIS A 231 -11.68 9.70 30.44
CA HIS A 231 -11.76 10.04 29.01
C HIS A 231 -11.57 11.55 28.78
N ARG A 232 -12.10 12.38 29.68
CA ARG A 232 -11.91 13.84 29.61
C ARG A 232 -10.45 14.23 29.86
N GLN A 233 -9.78 13.56 30.79
CA GLN A 233 -8.36 13.79 31.05
C GLN A 233 -7.51 13.35 29.87
N GLN A 234 -7.74 12.15 29.34
CA GLN A 234 -7.05 11.66 28.14
C GLN A 234 -7.23 12.61 26.94
N TYR A 235 -8.45 13.09 26.70
CA TYR A 235 -8.72 14.07 25.65
C TYR A 235 -7.86 15.33 25.79
N LYS A 236 -7.78 15.91 26.99
CA LYS A 236 -6.95 17.09 27.26
C LYS A 236 -5.46 16.82 27.07
N ASP A 237 -4.99 15.65 27.50
CA ASP A 237 -3.59 15.27 27.36
C ASP A 237 -3.20 15.06 25.88
N ILE A 238 -4.10 14.51 25.06
CA ILE A 238 -3.89 14.40 23.61
C ILE A 238 -3.80 15.79 22.98
N LEU A 239 -4.71 16.72 23.31
CA LEU A 239 -4.69 18.08 22.76
C LEU A 239 -3.43 18.85 23.15
N ARG A 240 -2.97 18.69 24.40
CA ARG A 240 -1.69 19.25 24.85
C ARG A 240 -0.53 18.70 24.03
N ASP A 241 -0.47 17.38 23.85
CA ASP A 241 0.57 16.73 23.05
C ASP A 241 0.54 17.20 21.58
N CYS A 242 -0.64 17.41 20.99
CA CYS A 242 -0.76 17.99 19.66
C CYS A 242 -0.11 19.40 19.58
N LEU A 243 -0.36 20.25 20.57
CA LEU A 243 0.24 21.59 20.64
C LEU A 243 1.76 21.52 20.80
N ASP A 244 2.24 20.68 21.72
CA ASP A 244 3.67 20.53 22.00
C ASP A 244 4.44 19.99 20.78
N MET A 245 3.78 19.17 19.96
CA MET A 245 4.34 18.62 18.72
C MET A 245 4.09 19.51 17.48
N GLY A 246 3.35 20.61 17.62
CA GLY A 246 3.01 21.51 16.51
C GLY A 246 2.12 20.86 15.43
N LEU A 247 1.23 19.95 15.82
CA LEU A 247 0.35 19.22 14.91
C LEU A 247 -1.00 19.95 14.76
N ASP A 248 -1.36 20.30 13.52
CA ASP A 248 -2.63 20.93 13.15
C ASP A 248 -3.77 19.90 13.05
N ILE A 249 -3.94 19.11 14.10
CA ILE A 249 -5.05 18.17 14.28
C ILE A 249 -6.06 18.81 15.24
N ALA A 250 -5.54 19.53 16.23
CA ALA A 250 -6.31 19.97 17.37
C ALA A 250 -7.34 21.06 17.04
N SER A 251 -7.18 21.79 15.94
CA SER A 251 -8.09 22.88 15.53
C SER A 251 -9.54 22.42 15.35
N GLU A 252 -9.77 21.28 14.69
CA GLU A 252 -11.11 20.69 14.50
C GLU A 252 -11.71 20.15 15.81
N TYR A 253 -10.86 19.70 16.74
CA TYR A 253 -11.28 19.11 18.00
C TYR A 253 -11.47 20.16 19.10
N TYR A 254 -10.73 21.28 19.13
CA TYR A 254 -10.88 22.35 20.13
C TYR A 254 -12.28 22.98 20.13
N ASP A 255 -12.95 23.04 18.98
CA ASP A 255 -14.31 23.54 18.89
C ASP A 255 -15.33 22.58 19.52
N TYR A 256 -14.99 21.29 19.67
CA TYR A 256 -15.77 20.33 20.43
C TYR A 256 -15.64 20.56 21.94
N GLU A 257 -14.43 20.85 22.44
CA GLU A 257 -14.20 21.19 23.86
C GLU A 257 -15.02 22.41 24.29
N LYS A 258 -15.08 23.46 23.46
CA LYS A 258 -15.88 24.67 23.73
C LYS A 258 -17.39 24.41 23.83
N LYS A 259 -17.91 23.36 23.17
CA LYS A 259 -19.33 22.99 23.21
C LYS A 259 -19.67 22.08 24.40
N MET A 260 -18.66 21.49 25.03
CA MET A 260 -18.78 20.59 26.19
C MET A 260 -18.65 21.32 27.54
N LEU A 261 -18.23 22.59 27.52
CA LEU A 261 -18.17 23.51 28.68
C LEU A 261 -19.40 24.42 28.70
#